data_AF-A0A7S1KGU4-F1
#
_entry.id   AF-A0A7S1KGU4-F1
#
_cell.length_a   1.000
_cell.length_b   1.000
_cell.length_c   1.000
_cell.angle_alpha   90.00
_cell.angle_beta   90.00
_cell.angle_gamma   90.00
#
_symmetry.space_group_name_H-M   'P 1'
#
loop_
_entity.id
_entity.type
_entity.pdbx_description
1 polymer ?
#
loop_
_entity_poly.entity_id
_entity_poly.type
_entity_poly.pdbx_seq_one_letter_code
_entity_poly.pdbx_strand_id
1 'polypeptide(L)'
;SRCLKQLQVECTPDVMADSLRCIPVTADGKSGPLSQLEDIGTLKVFTWRAAGLERLQAVLVDRGCRAIKELSVDLGEAEIDGNMFKTLSAIDTFTRTVCVSP
;
A
#
# COMPACT_ATOMS: atom_id res chain seq x y z
N SER A 1 4.73 -24.43 -0.74
CA SER A 1 5.25 -23.08 -1.05
C SER A 1 4.88 -22.15 0.08
N ARG A 2 5.81 -21.34 0.62
CA ARG A 2 5.53 -20.34 1.66
C ARG A 2 5.28 -19.00 0.95
N CYS A 3 4.04 -18.55 0.90
CA CYS A 3 3.68 -17.24 0.34
C CYS A 3 3.39 -16.28 1.49
N LEU A 4 3.92 -15.05 1.43
CA LEU A 4 3.63 -14.04 2.44
C LEU A 4 2.17 -13.58 2.28
N LYS A 5 1.38 -13.77 3.34
CA LYS A 5 -0.03 -13.37 3.35
C LYS A 5 -0.31 -12.10 4.13
N GLN A 6 0.46 -11.87 5.19
CA GLN A 6 0.24 -10.76 6.10
C GLN A 6 1.58 -10.15 6.47
N LEU A 7 1.63 -8.82 6.45
CA LEU A 7 2.77 -8.02 6.88
C LEU A 7 2.27 -7.00 7.90
N GLN A 8 2.22 -7.39 9.17
CA GLN A 8 1.69 -6.53 10.23
C GLN A 8 2.78 -5.62 10.79
N VAL A 9 3.02 -4.51 10.11
CA VAL A 9 4.00 -3.50 10.52
C VAL A 9 3.35 -2.13 10.54
N GLU A 10 3.43 -1.44 11.66
CA GLU A 10 2.99 -0.05 11.78
C GLU A 10 4.10 0.88 11.30
N CYS A 11 3.95 1.47 10.11
CA CYS A 11 4.96 2.34 9.52
C CYS A 11 4.36 3.33 8.52
N THR A 12 5.19 4.24 8.00
CA THR A 12 4.75 5.17 6.94
C THR A 12 4.77 4.47 5.57
N PRO A 13 3.97 4.93 4.59
CA PRO A 13 3.98 4.35 3.24
C PRO A 13 5.36 4.31 2.59
N ASP A 14 6.19 5.35 2.80
CA ASP A 14 7.56 5.42 2.28
C ASP A 14 8.44 4.30 2.84
N VAL A 15 8.37 4.07 4.16
CA VAL A 15 9.17 3.02 4.84
C VAL A 15 8.73 1.64 4.36
N MET A 16 7.43 1.42 4.22
CA MET A 16 6.91 0.17 3.66
C MET A 16 7.38 -0.03 2.22
N ALA A 17 7.30 1.02 1.39
CA ALA A 17 7.72 0.96 -0.01
C ALA A 17 9.21 0.61 -0.12
N ASP A 18 10.06 1.23 0.70
CA ASP A 18 11.50 0.96 0.72
C ASP A 18 11.84 -0.44 1.22
N SER A 19 11.10 -0.94 2.21
CA SER A 19 11.28 -2.31 2.71
C SER A 19 10.92 -3.34 1.65
N LEU A 20 9.80 -3.13 0.94
CA LEU A 20 9.34 -4.04 -0.09
C LEU A 20 10.21 -3.99 -1.35
N ARG A 21 11.00 -2.92 -1.58
CA ARG A 21 11.85 -2.80 -2.76
C ARG A 21 12.84 -3.96 -2.94
N CYS A 22 13.30 -4.55 -1.84
CA CYS A 22 14.18 -5.71 -1.83
C CYS A 22 13.54 -6.99 -2.41
N ILE A 23 12.22 -7.03 -2.56
CA ILE A 23 11.50 -8.13 -3.17
C ILE A 23 11.58 -8.01 -4.71
N PRO A 24 11.88 -9.10 -5.43
CA PRO A 24 11.95 -9.09 -6.89
C PRO A 24 10.68 -8.58 -7.55
N VAL A 25 10.85 -7.87 -8.65
CA VAL A 25 9.75 -7.45 -9.54
C VAL A 25 9.15 -8.70 -10.21
N THR A 26 7.84 -8.64 -10.43
CA THR A 26 7.09 -9.70 -11.12
C THR A 26 7.37 -9.62 -12.61
N ALA A 27 7.80 -10.71 -13.20
CA ALA A 27 7.86 -10.82 -14.66
C ALA A 27 6.43 -10.94 -15.23
N ASP A 28 6.19 -10.32 -16.38
CA ASP A 28 4.89 -10.33 -17.05
C ASP A 28 4.32 -11.75 -17.20
N GLY A 29 3.04 -11.90 -16.87
CA GLY A 29 2.32 -13.18 -16.98
C GLY A 29 2.57 -14.19 -15.84
N LYS A 30 3.34 -13.85 -14.80
CA LYS A 30 3.53 -14.71 -13.61
C LYS A 30 2.84 -14.15 -12.37
N SER A 31 2.43 -15.05 -11.48
CA SER A 31 1.98 -14.67 -10.13
C SER A 31 3.18 -14.11 -9.37
N GLY A 32 3.12 -12.83 -8.97
CA GLY A 32 4.22 -12.15 -8.31
C GLY A 32 4.50 -12.63 -6.88
N PRO A 33 5.66 -12.30 -6.30
CA PRO A 33 6.02 -12.70 -4.94
C PRO A 33 5.02 -12.25 -3.87
N LEU A 34 4.29 -11.16 -4.11
CA LEU A 34 3.26 -10.62 -3.21
C LEU A 34 1.83 -10.87 -3.70
N SER A 35 1.63 -11.78 -4.66
CA SER A 35 0.31 -12.09 -5.22
C SER A 35 -0.71 -12.63 -4.22
N GLN A 36 -0.25 -13.17 -3.08
CA GLN A 36 -1.11 -13.64 -1.99
C GLN A 36 -1.07 -12.72 -0.77
N LEU A 37 -0.49 -11.54 -0.87
CA LEU A 37 -0.47 -10.57 0.22
C LEU A 37 -1.87 -9.97 0.37
N GLU A 38 -2.47 -10.23 1.52
CA GLU A 38 -3.85 -9.87 1.87
C GLU A 38 -3.92 -8.70 2.87
N ASP A 39 -2.84 -8.46 3.62
CA ASP A 39 -2.78 -7.48 4.71
C ASP A 39 -1.37 -6.90 4.86
N ILE A 40 -1.26 -5.57 5.01
CA ILE A 40 -0.01 -4.82 5.19
C ILE A 40 0.03 -4.01 6.50
N GLY A 41 -0.87 -4.29 7.43
CA GLY A 41 -0.98 -3.58 8.70
C GLY A 41 -1.50 -2.16 8.54
N THR A 42 -1.25 -1.33 9.57
CA THR A 42 -1.70 0.06 9.63
C THR A 42 -0.62 1.00 9.09
N LEU A 43 -0.98 1.79 8.08
CA LEU A 43 -0.10 2.82 7.54
C LEU A 43 -0.31 4.15 8.28
N LYS A 44 0.77 4.75 8.78
CA LYS A 44 0.77 6.13 9.29
C LYS A 44 0.91 7.11 8.14
N VAL A 45 -0.17 7.82 7.82
CA VAL A 45 -0.22 8.74 6.70
C VAL A 45 -0.34 10.17 7.19
N PHE A 46 0.65 10.99 6.88
CA PHE A 46 0.61 12.42 7.13
C PHE A 46 -0.06 13.13 5.94
N THR A 47 -1.06 13.97 6.19
CA THR A 47 -1.90 14.58 5.13
C THR A 47 -1.12 15.43 4.12
N TRP A 48 0.01 15.99 4.52
CA TRP A 48 0.90 16.75 3.63
C TRP A 48 1.79 15.87 2.73
N ARG A 49 1.72 14.54 2.85
CA ARG A 49 2.65 13.59 2.22
C ARG A 49 1.97 12.41 1.51
N ALA A 50 0.94 12.70 0.72
CA ALA A 50 0.19 11.70 -0.07
C ALA A 50 1.06 10.89 -1.05
N ALA A 51 2.16 11.48 -1.56
CA ALA A 51 3.05 10.82 -2.53
C ALA A 51 3.65 9.49 -2.05
N GLY A 52 3.74 9.27 -0.73
CA GLY A 52 4.19 7.99 -0.18
C GLY A 52 3.24 6.84 -0.53
N LEU A 53 1.93 7.09 -0.59
CA LEU A 53 0.92 6.08 -0.96
C LEU A 53 1.06 5.69 -2.43
N GLU A 54 1.23 6.66 -3.32
CA GLU A 54 1.43 6.41 -4.76
C GLU A 54 2.68 5.55 -5.01
N ARG A 55 3.77 5.85 -4.29
CA ARG A 55 5.01 5.09 -4.37
C ARG A 55 4.84 3.66 -3.83
N LEU A 56 4.17 3.50 -2.70
CA LEU A 56 3.88 2.17 -2.14
C LEU A 56 2.97 1.36 -3.07
N GLN A 57 1.94 1.99 -3.65
CA GLN A 57 1.06 1.38 -4.64
C GLN A 57 1.87 0.82 -5.82
N ALA A 58 2.74 1.64 -6.42
CA ALA A 58 3.58 1.21 -7.54
C ALA A 58 4.47 0.00 -7.16
N VAL A 59 5.10 0.06 -5.98
CA VAL A 59 5.94 -1.03 -5.46
C VAL A 59 5.15 -2.33 -5.30
N LEU A 60 3.97 -2.27 -4.67
CA LEU A 60 3.07 -3.42 -4.50
C LEU A 60 2.64 -3.96 -5.86
N VAL A 61 2.31 -3.07 -6.79
CA VAL A 61 1.88 -3.42 -8.13
C VAL A 61 2.95 -4.19 -8.88
N ASP A 62 4.18 -3.67 -8.90
CA ASP A 62 5.34 -4.30 -9.55
C ASP A 62 5.66 -5.66 -8.93
N ARG A 63 5.34 -5.87 -7.66
CA ARG A 63 5.53 -7.13 -6.93
C ARG A 63 4.33 -8.08 -7.05
N GLY A 64 3.37 -7.73 -7.90
CA GLY A 64 2.23 -8.55 -8.27
C GLY A 64 1.14 -8.60 -7.19
N CYS A 65 1.13 -7.66 -6.25
CA CYS A 65 0.09 -7.56 -5.24
C CYS A 65 -1.17 -6.91 -5.83
N ARG A 66 -2.31 -7.59 -5.68
CA ARG A 66 -3.68 -7.17 -6.05
C ARG A 66 -4.75 -7.77 -5.13
N ALA A 67 -4.34 -8.31 -3.98
CA ALA A 67 -5.17 -9.16 -3.13
C ALA A 67 -5.40 -8.57 -1.72
N ILE A 68 -5.05 -7.29 -1.50
CA ILE A 68 -5.25 -6.65 -0.19
C ILE A 68 -6.73 -6.64 0.14
N LYS A 69 -7.11 -7.10 1.33
CA LYS A 69 -8.51 -7.18 1.75
C LYS A 69 -9.02 -5.87 2.31
N GLU A 70 -8.16 -5.18 3.05
CA GLU A 70 -8.49 -3.95 3.75
C GLU A 70 -7.24 -3.09 3.85
N LEU A 71 -7.42 -1.78 3.72
CA LEU A 71 -6.38 -0.81 3.97
C LEU A 71 -6.67 -0.12 5.31
N SER A 72 -5.83 -0.36 6.30
CA SER A 72 -5.86 0.35 7.58
C SER A 72 -4.95 1.57 7.52
N VAL A 73 -5.49 2.76 7.83
CA VAL A 73 -4.75 4.02 7.82
C VAL A 73 -4.96 4.76 9.12
N ASP A 74 -3.86 5.22 9.72
CA ASP A 74 -3.85 6.19 10.80
C ASP A 74 -3.46 7.56 10.23
N LEU A 75 -4.39 8.51 10.29
CA LEU A 75 -4.20 9.89 9.84
C LEU A 75 -3.67 10.81 10.95
N GLY A 76 -3.56 10.33 12.20
CA GLY A 76 -3.12 11.11 13.36
C GLY A 76 -3.96 12.36 13.62
N GLU A 77 -3.33 13.41 14.16
CA GLU A 77 -3.93 14.73 14.38
C GLU A 77 -3.94 15.55 13.08
N ALA A 78 -4.71 15.10 12.10
CA ALA A 78 -4.81 15.78 10.81
C ALA A 78 -5.81 16.94 10.83
N GLU A 79 -5.37 18.11 10.35
CA GLU A 79 -6.26 19.23 10.07
C GLU A 79 -7.09 18.99 8.80
N ILE A 80 -8.29 19.56 8.76
CA ILE A 80 -9.15 19.51 7.57
C ILE A 80 -8.74 20.66 6.64
N ASP A 81 -7.92 20.35 5.65
CA ASP A 81 -7.43 21.29 4.66
C ASP A 81 -7.43 20.69 3.22
N GLY A 82 -6.90 21.44 2.26
CA GLY A 82 -6.74 20.95 0.89
C GLY A 82 -5.86 19.71 0.75
N ASN A 83 -4.93 19.46 1.68
CA ASN A 83 -4.04 18.31 1.66
C ASN A 83 -4.72 17.04 2.18
N MET A 84 -5.66 17.17 3.14
CA MET A 84 -6.53 16.08 3.55
C MET A 84 -7.28 15.48 2.36
N PHE A 85 -7.90 16.32 1.52
CA PHE A 85 -8.64 15.82 0.34
C PHE A 85 -7.72 15.12 -0.67
N LYS A 86 -6.50 15.62 -0.87
CA LYS A 86 -5.50 14.94 -1.71
C LYS A 86 -5.11 13.58 -1.14
N THR A 87 -4.94 13.50 0.17
CA THR A 87 -4.62 12.25 0.88
C THR A 87 -5.76 11.25 0.75
N LEU A 88 -7.01 11.66 0.95
CA LEU A 88 -8.18 10.80 0.76
C LEU A 88 -8.30 10.32 -0.69
N SER A 89 -8.02 11.18 -1.67
CA SER A 89 -8.00 10.79 -3.09
C SER A 89 -6.90 9.76 -3.39
N ALA A 90 -5.72 9.89 -2.77
CA ALA A 90 -4.64 8.92 -2.90
C ALA A 90 -4.99 7.57 -2.24
N ILE A 91 -5.69 7.60 -1.10
CA ILE A 91 -6.22 6.39 -0.44
C ILE A 91 -7.24 5.68 -1.34
N ASP A 92 -8.19 6.40 -1.94
CA ASP A 92 -9.16 5.80 -2.88
C ASP A 92 -8.47 5.20 -4.11
N THR A 93 -7.48 5.88 -4.66
CA THR A 93 -6.69 5.36 -5.80
C THR A 93 -5.93 4.10 -5.41
N PHE A 94 -5.32 4.10 -4.22
CA PHE A 94 -4.61 2.96 -3.66
C PHE A 94 -5.54 1.75 -3.53
N THR A 95 -6.68 1.91 -2.86
CA THR A 95 -7.61 0.80 -2.63
C THR A 95 -8.14 0.23 -3.93
N ARG A 96 -8.52 1.07 -4.90
CA ARG A 96 -8.95 0.62 -6.23
C ARG A 96 -7.88 -0.16 -6.99
N THR A 97 -6.60 0.12 -6.73
CA THR A 97 -5.50 -0.48 -7.48
C THR A 97 -5.02 -1.79 -6.90
N VAL A 98 -4.91 -1.90 -5.57
CA VAL A 98 -4.28 -3.06 -4.91
C VAL A 98 -5.21 -3.89 -4.04
N CYS A 99 -6.38 -3.36 -3.66
CA CYS A 99 -7.34 -4.13 -2.88
C CYS A 99 -8.23 -4.99 -3.78
N VAL A 100 -8.73 -6.10 -3.23
CA VAL A 100 -9.83 -6.84 -3.84
C VAL A 100 -11.04 -5.93 -3.91
N SER A 101 -11.69 -5.90 -5.07
CA SER A 101 -12.97 -5.21 -5.19
C SER A 101 -13.99 -5.92 -4.28
N PRO A 102 -14.82 -5.18 -3.51
CA PRO A 102 -15.92 -5.76 -2.75
C PRO A 102 -16.87 -6.60 -3.62
#